data_AF-F3PRY6-F1
#
_entry.id   AF-F3PRY6-F1
#
_cell.length_a   1.000
_cell.length_b   1.000
_cell.length_c   1.000
_cell.angle_alpha   90.00
_cell.angle_beta   90.00
_cell.angle_gamma   90.00
#
_symmetry.space_group_name_H-M   'P 1'
#
loop_
_entity.id
_entity.type
_entity.pdbx_description
1 polymer ?
#
loop_
_entity_poly.entity_id
_entity_poly.type
_entity_poly.pdbx_seq_one_letter_code
_entity_poly.pdbx_strand_id
1 'polypeptide(L)'
;MDDLTSGFNIGTNYSLSAEFNELTGFTEEDVRQMLNYYATTCEFHHTTDELVALMKPWYDNYCFAEDSYGHTTMYNSNVVLYFVDNYLRNGGKLPKNMVEENIRVDYNKLRILIRKDKEFSHDASIIQKLVEQGFVTGELKAGFPAEKITHPDNFISLLFYFGMLTIDGTHKGTTKLIIPNQVVREQLYNYLLDTYRENNLQYESYEMSKLSSRLAYDNDWQSYFGYIADCLHRYSSQRDKQKGEAYVHGFILAMTSQNRFYRPISEQDTQAGYADIFLLPLTEIYKDMEHSYIIELKYAKGKDSNERVEQLRCEAIEQANRYTASETVRNNIGNTTLHRIVVVYRGMEMAVCEEVTD
;
A
#
# COMPACT_ATOMS: atom_id res chain seq x y z
N MET A 1 -4.22 -26.14 -3.68
CA MET A 1 -5.31 -26.74 -2.87
C MET A 1 -5.41 -28.25 -3.09
N ASP A 2 -4.78 -28.76 -4.16
CA ASP A 2 -4.80 -30.16 -4.61
C ASP A 2 -4.18 -31.17 -3.63
N ASP A 3 -3.21 -30.76 -2.79
CA ASP A 3 -2.53 -31.68 -1.88
C ASP A 3 -3.33 -32.06 -0.62
N LEU A 4 -4.41 -31.33 -0.29
CA LEU A 4 -5.12 -31.53 0.98
C LEU A 4 -6.27 -32.56 0.89
N THR A 5 -6.79 -32.85 -0.29
CA THR A 5 -7.87 -33.83 -0.48
C THR A 5 -7.81 -34.48 -1.87
N SER A 6 -7.49 -35.77 -1.93
CA SER A 6 -7.46 -36.55 -3.20
C SER A 6 -8.80 -36.61 -3.93
N GLY A 7 -9.92 -36.33 -3.25
CA GLY A 7 -11.27 -36.31 -3.81
C GLY A 7 -11.64 -35.04 -4.61
N PHE A 8 -10.91 -33.94 -4.45
CA PHE A 8 -11.19 -32.67 -5.16
C PHE A 8 -10.48 -32.56 -6.52
N ASN A 9 -9.64 -33.52 -6.89
CA ASN A 9 -8.90 -33.54 -8.17
C ASN A 9 -9.79 -33.70 -9.42
N ILE A 10 -11.11 -33.82 -9.24
CA ILE A 10 -12.12 -33.91 -10.32
C ILE A 10 -12.84 -32.55 -10.50
N GLY A 11 -12.66 -31.60 -9.58
CA GLY A 11 -13.25 -30.26 -9.68
C GLY A 11 -12.57 -29.43 -10.77
N THR A 12 -13.37 -28.79 -11.63
CA THR A 12 -12.85 -27.82 -12.60
C THR A 12 -12.57 -26.50 -11.90
N ASN A 13 -11.34 -26.00 -12.01
CA ASN A 13 -10.95 -24.70 -11.46
C ASN A 13 -11.33 -23.58 -12.43
N TYR A 14 -12.31 -22.75 -12.05
CA TYR A 14 -12.79 -21.61 -12.84
C TYR A 14 -12.21 -20.26 -12.39
N SER A 15 -11.27 -20.24 -11.45
CA SER A 15 -10.80 -18.99 -10.82
C SER A 15 -10.15 -18.01 -11.79
N LEU A 16 -9.62 -18.49 -12.92
CA LEU A 16 -9.03 -17.68 -13.99
C LEU A 16 -9.93 -17.56 -15.23
N SER A 17 -11.18 -18.05 -15.16
CA SER A 17 -12.12 -18.01 -16.27
C SER A 17 -12.84 -16.67 -16.32
N ALA A 18 -12.79 -16.00 -17.47
CA ALA A 18 -13.46 -14.73 -17.69
C ALA A 18 -14.98 -14.79 -17.47
N GLU A 19 -15.61 -15.93 -17.78
CA GLU A 19 -17.06 -16.15 -17.58
C GLU A 19 -17.48 -15.98 -16.11
N PHE A 20 -16.58 -16.24 -15.16
CA PHE A 20 -16.87 -16.20 -13.73
C PHE A 20 -16.21 -15.00 -13.02
N ASN A 21 -15.53 -14.09 -13.75
CA ASN A 21 -14.80 -12.98 -13.15
C ASN A 21 -15.72 -12.11 -12.26
N GLU A 22 -16.93 -11.79 -12.74
CA GLU A 22 -17.89 -10.95 -12.02
C GLU A 22 -18.55 -11.64 -10.81
N LEU A 23 -18.39 -12.96 -10.65
CA LEU A 23 -18.96 -13.73 -9.53
C LEU A 23 -18.05 -13.76 -8.30
N THR A 24 -16.83 -13.21 -8.41
CA THR A 24 -15.81 -13.25 -7.35
C THR A 24 -15.91 -12.11 -6.34
N GLY A 25 -16.70 -11.07 -6.66
CA GLY A 25 -16.83 -9.86 -5.85
C GLY A 25 -18.10 -9.09 -6.19
N PHE A 26 -18.10 -7.80 -5.92
CA PHE A 26 -19.18 -6.89 -6.33
C PHE A 26 -18.71 -6.02 -7.49
N THR A 27 -19.56 -5.86 -8.51
CA THR A 27 -19.37 -4.81 -9.51
C THR A 27 -19.65 -3.43 -8.89
N GLU A 28 -19.20 -2.34 -9.52
CA GLU A 28 -19.58 -1.00 -9.07
C GLU A 28 -21.11 -0.82 -9.06
N GLU A 29 -21.81 -1.46 -9.98
CA GLU A 29 -23.28 -1.43 -10.05
C GLU A 29 -23.92 -2.13 -8.84
N ASP A 30 -23.40 -3.29 -8.41
CA ASP A 30 -23.88 -3.97 -7.20
C ASP A 30 -23.72 -3.08 -5.95
N VAL A 31 -22.56 -2.41 -5.84
CA VAL A 31 -22.28 -1.46 -4.75
C VAL A 31 -23.27 -0.30 -4.78
N ARG A 32 -23.52 0.28 -5.95
CA ARG A 32 -24.46 1.39 -6.15
C ARG A 32 -25.89 0.99 -5.81
N GLN A 33 -26.35 -0.17 -6.27
CA GLN A 33 -27.69 -0.68 -5.96
C GLN A 33 -27.89 -0.88 -4.46
N MET A 34 -26.90 -1.44 -3.78
CA MET A 34 -26.92 -1.62 -2.33
C MET A 34 -27.01 -0.29 -1.58
N LEU A 35 -26.19 0.70 -1.94
CA LEU A 35 -26.22 2.03 -1.31
C LEU A 35 -27.56 2.73 -1.56
N ASN A 36 -28.05 2.71 -2.80
CA ASN A 36 -29.32 3.33 -3.17
C ASN A 36 -30.49 2.69 -2.41
N TYR A 37 -30.48 1.37 -2.24
CA TYR A 37 -31.49 0.65 -1.46
C TYR A 37 -31.53 1.17 -0.01
N TYR A 38 -30.39 1.21 0.68
CA TYR A 38 -30.35 1.67 2.07
C TYR A 38 -30.62 3.17 2.22
N ALA A 39 -30.28 3.99 1.23
CA ALA A 39 -30.60 5.42 1.24
C ALA A 39 -32.12 5.69 1.27
N THR A 40 -32.97 4.74 0.86
CA THR A 40 -34.43 4.88 0.97
C THR A 40 -34.99 4.63 2.38
N THR A 41 -34.19 4.04 3.28
CA THR A 41 -34.66 3.56 4.59
C THR A 41 -33.80 4.03 5.77
N CYS A 42 -32.58 4.51 5.53
CA CYS A 42 -31.62 4.90 6.55
C CYS A 42 -31.12 6.33 6.34
N GLU A 43 -30.51 6.90 7.39
CA GLU A 43 -29.91 8.24 7.33
C GLU A 43 -28.58 8.22 6.54
N PHE A 44 -28.46 9.11 5.56
CA PHE A 44 -27.27 9.29 4.73
C PHE A 44 -26.84 10.76 4.76
N HIS A 45 -25.54 11.02 4.93
CA HIS A 45 -24.96 12.37 4.83
C HIS A 45 -24.11 12.57 3.57
N HIS A 46 -24.05 11.55 2.70
CA HIS A 46 -23.29 11.54 1.46
C HIS A 46 -24.15 10.93 0.36
N THR A 47 -23.92 11.37 -0.87
CA THR A 47 -24.48 10.78 -2.09
C THR A 47 -23.84 9.42 -2.39
N THR A 48 -24.52 8.60 -3.18
CA THR A 48 -23.99 7.32 -3.65
C THR A 48 -22.67 7.50 -4.41
N ASP A 49 -22.54 8.55 -5.22
CA ASP A 49 -21.31 8.85 -5.95
C ASP A 49 -20.14 9.18 -5.02
N GLU A 50 -20.38 9.98 -3.98
CA GLU A 50 -19.35 10.28 -2.96
C GLU A 50 -18.89 9.02 -2.23
N LEU A 51 -19.82 8.14 -1.82
CA LEU A 51 -19.48 6.90 -1.13
C LEU A 51 -18.73 5.92 -2.04
N VAL A 52 -19.12 5.80 -3.31
CA VAL A 52 -18.40 4.96 -4.29
C VAL A 52 -17.00 5.52 -4.53
N ALA A 53 -16.86 6.84 -4.73
CA ALA A 53 -15.56 7.47 -4.90
C ALA A 53 -14.63 7.27 -3.69
N LEU A 54 -15.19 7.28 -2.47
CA LEU A 54 -14.47 6.97 -1.24
C LEU A 54 -14.03 5.51 -1.17
N MET A 55 -14.90 4.56 -1.53
CA MET A 55 -14.62 3.13 -1.45
C MET A 55 -13.67 2.62 -2.53
N LYS A 56 -13.74 3.19 -3.75
CA LYS A 56 -13.00 2.75 -4.93
C LYS A 56 -11.50 2.53 -4.68
N PRO A 57 -10.73 3.50 -4.15
CA PRO A 57 -9.30 3.27 -3.89
C PRO A 57 -9.00 2.21 -2.83
N TRP A 58 -9.96 1.92 -1.95
CA TRP A 58 -9.78 0.98 -0.85
C TRP A 58 -10.16 -0.44 -1.20
N TYR A 59 -11.21 -0.63 -2.02
CA TYR A 59 -11.89 -1.93 -2.13
C TYR A 59 -11.99 -2.48 -3.57
N ASP A 60 -11.83 -1.63 -4.60
CA ASP A 60 -11.97 -1.99 -6.02
C ASP A 60 -10.65 -2.53 -6.62
N ASN A 61 -10.62 -2.59 -7.96
CA ASN A 61 -9.49 -2.84 -8.85
C ASN A 61 -9.10 -4.31 -9.01
N TYR A 62 -9.98 -5.24 -8.62
CA TYR A 62 -9.71 -6.66 -8.87
C TYR A 62 -10.12 -7.10 -10.28
N CYS A 63 -9.18 -7.70 -10.99
CA CYS A 63 -9.33 -8.52 -12.18
C CYS A 63 -8.69 -9.90 -11.95
N PHE A 64 -9.44 -10.98 -12.22
CA PHE A 64 -9.02 -12.36 -11.95
C PHE A 64 -8.79 -13.22 -13.20
N ALA A 65 -9.12 -12.71 -14.39
CA ALA A 65 -8.88 -13.38 -15.66
C ALA A 65 -8.22 -12.43 -16.66
N GLU A 66 -7.20 -12.90 -17.39
CA GLU A 66 -6.47 -12.06 -18.35
C GLU A 66 -7.40 -11.50 -19.44
N ASP A 67 -8.32 -12.33 -19.93
CA ASP A 67 -9.34 -11.94 -20.92
C ASP A 67 -10.39 -10.96 -20.37
N SER A 68 -10.41 -10.72 -19.04
CA SER A 68 -11.28 -9.71 -18.40
C SER A 68 -10.55 -8.39 -18.12
N TYR A 69 -9.24 -8.30 -18.38
CA TYR A 69 -8.49 -7.07 -18.17
C TYR A 69 -8.97 -5.95 -19.09
N GLY A 70 -9.18 -4.75 -18.54
CA GLY A 70 -9.76 -3.60 -19.25
C GLY A 70 -11.29 -3.58 -19.29
N HIS A 71 -11.95 -4.57 -18.66
CA HIS A 71 -13.40 -4.62 -18.47
C HIS A 71 -13.79 -4.29 -17.02
N THR A 72 -14.91 -4.82 -16.52
CA THR A 72 -15.42 -4.58 -15.18
C THR A 72 -14.43 -5.03 -14.10
N THR A 73 -14.06 -4.11 -13.20
CA THR A 73 -13.29 -4.40 -11.99
C THR A 73 -14.20 -4.79 -10.84
N MET A 74 -13.70 -5.67 -9.98
CA MET A 74 -14.44 -6.16 -8.83
C MET A 74 -14.00 -5.44 -7.55
N TYR A 75 -14.99 -5.13 -6.73
CA TYR A 75 -14.83 -4.76 -5.33
C TYR A 75 -14.76 -6.03 -4.47
N ASN A 76 -13.90 -6.01 -3.46
CA ASN A 76 -13.94 -7.03 -2.42
C ASN A 76 -15.23 -6.88 -1.59
N SER A 77 -16.11 -7.87 -1.70
CA SER A 77 -17.46 -7.83 -1.12
C SER A 77 -17.44 -7.71 0.41
N ASN A 78 -16.51 -8.36 1.10
CA ASN A 78 -16.45 -8.34 2.57
C ASN A 78 -16.17 -6.92 3.10
N VAL A 79 -15.19 -6.23 2.54
CA VAL A 79 -14.84 -4.86 2.99
C VAL A 79 -15.89 -3.82 2.59
N VAL A 80 -16.60 -4.01 1.47
CA VAL A 80 -17.77 -3.19 1.11
C VAL A 80 -18.88 -3.38 2.14
N LEU A 81 -19.22 -4.63 2.48
CA LEU A 81 -20.26 -4.93 3.47
C LEU A 81 -19.90 -4.36 4.84
N TYR A 82 -18.63 -4.47 5.26
CA TYR A 82 -18.12 -3.83 6.46
C TYR A 82 -18.32 -2.31 6.44
N PHE A 83 -17.96 -1.65 5.35
CA PHE A 83 -18.11 -0.19 5.21
C PHE A 83 -19.58 0.21 5.32
N VAL A 84 -20.46 -0.46 4.58
CA VAL A 84 -21.89 -0.17 4.56
C VAL A 84 -22.51 -0.40 5.94
N ASP A 85 -22.24 -1.52 6.60
CA ASP A 85 -22.78 -1.81 7.95
C ASP A 85 -22.35 -0.73 8.97
N ASN A 86 -21.07 -0.33 8.95
CA ASN A 86 -20.58 0.71 9.85
C ASN A 86 -21.17 2.09 9.54
N TYR A 87 -21.29 2.45 8.26
CA TYR A 87 -21.87 3.72 7.84
C TYR A 87 -23.33 3.85 8.32
N LEU A 88 -24.12 2.78 8.15
CA LEU A 88 -25.51 2.74 8.58
C LEU A 88 -25.65 2.79 10.11
N ARG A 89 -24.86 1.99 10.84
CA ARG A 89 -24.89 1.98 12.33
C ARG A 89 -24.45 3.30 12.96
N ASN A 90 -23.60 4.05 12.27
CA ASN A 90 -23.10 5.35 12.73
C ASN A 90 -24.00 6.54 12.32
N GLY A 91 -25.20 6.27 11.79
CA GLY A 91 -26.15 7.31 11.40
C GLY A 91 -25.66 8.15 10.23
N GLY A 92 -25.14 7.50 9.18
CA GLY A 92 -24.70 8.18 7.96
C GLY A 92 -23.30 8.82 8.05
N LYS A 93 -22.53 8.49 9.09
CA LYS A 93 -21.14 8.96 9.26
C LYS A 93 -20.15 7.93 8.76
N LEU A 94 -19.09 8.41 8.10
CA LEU A 94 -18.01 7.56 7.58
C LEU A 94 -17.35 6.74 8.70
N PRO A 95 -16.97 5.47 8.43
CA PRO A 95 -16.21 4.68 9.39
C PRO A 95 -14.85 5.33 9.63
N LYS A 96 -14.41 5.35 10.90
CA LYS A 96 -13.07 5.87 11.25
C LYS A 96 -11.93 4.99 10.73
N ASN A 97 -12.19 3.68 10.62
CA ASN A 97 -11.26 2.69 10.10
C ASN A 97 -11.82 2.11 8.82
N MET A 98 -11.12 2.33 7.70
CA MET A 98 -11.50 1.80 6.38
C MET A 98 -11.13 0.32 6.21
N VAL A 99 -10.33 -0.25 7.11
CA VAL A 99 -9.89 -1.65 7.07
C VAL A 99 -10.46 -2.42 8.25
N GLU A 100 -11.12 -3.54 7.98
CA GLU A 100 -11.58 -4.46 9.03
C GLU A 100 -10.41 -5.32 9.54
N GLU A 101 -10.21 -5.36 10.86
CA GLU A 101 -9.13 -6.14 11.48
C GLU A 101 -9.23 -7.64 11.21
N ASN A 102 -10.44 -8.18 11.04
CA ASN A 102 -10.70 -9.61 10.80
C ASN A 102 -10.47 -10.05 9.34
N ILE A 103 -10.42 -9.11 8.39
CA ILE A 103 -10.18 -9.41 6.96
C ILE A 103 -8.68 -9.52 6.67
N ARG A 104 -7.82 -9.08 7.61
CA ARG A 104 -6.38 -9.25 7.50
C ARG A 104 -6.07 -10.74 7.28
N VAL A 105 -5.27 -11.04 6.25
CA VAL A 105 -4.84 -12.41 5.96
C VAL A 105 -4.31 -13.02 7.25
N ASP A 106 -4.78 -14.23 7.56
CA ASP A 106 -4.40 -14.97 8.74
C ASP A 106 -2.89 -14.86 8.97
N TYR A 107 -2.52 -14.37 10.15
CA TYR A 107 -1.15 -14.16 10.56
C TYR A 107 -0.28 -15.43 10.38
N ASN A 108 -0.88 -16.62 10.44
CA ASN A 108 -0.19 -17.89 10.17
C ASN A 108 0.13 -18.07 8.68
N LYS A 109 -0.78 -17.67 7.78
CA LYS A 109 -0.52 -17.66 6.33
C LYS A 109 0.55 -16.62 5.98
N LEU A 110 0.49 -15.43 6.61
CA LEU A 110 1.53 -14.42 6.50
C LEU A 110 2.88 -14.93 7.01
N ARG A 111 2.96 -15.60 8.17
CA ARG A 111 4.21 -16.21 8.66
C ARG A 111 4.79 -17.27 7.71
N ILE A 112 3.94 -18.05 7.04
CA ILE A 112 4.37 -19.00 6.00
C ILE A 112 4.96 -18.22 4.81
N LEU A 113 4.30 -17.15 4.37
CA LEU A 113 4.83 -16.26 3.33
C LEU A 113 6.18 -15.66 3.76
N ILE A 114 6.32 -15.14 4.99
CA ILE A 114 7.59 -14.57 5.54
C ILE A 114 8.70 -15.60 5.52
N ARG A 115 8.43 -16.80 6.04
CA ARG A 115 9.44 -17.86 6.11
C ARG A 115 9.88 -18.31 4.72
N LYS A 116 8.93 -18.44 3.79
CA LYS A 116 9.20 -18.86 2.41
C LYS A 116 9.86 -17.76 1.60
N ASP A 117 9.49 -16.50 1.77
CA ASP A 117 10.15 -15.33 1.16
C ASP A 117 11.63 -15.22 1.61
N LYS A 118 11.91 -15.55 2.88
CA LYS A 118 13.29 -15.61 3.40
C LYS A 118 14.13 -16.76 2.83
N GLU A 119 13.50 -17.88 2.43
CA GLU A 119 14.15 -19.03 1.80
C GLU A 119 14.57 -18.75 0.35
N PHE A 120 14.07 -17.69 -0.30
CA PHE A 120 14.59 -17.24 -1.60
C PHE A 120 16.03 -16.76 -1.42
N SER A 121 16.96 -17.64 -1.80
CA SER A 121 18.38 -17.35 -1.83
C SER A 121 18.68 -16.43 -3.02
N HIS A 122 19.27 -15.29 -2.70
CA HIS A 122 20.00 -14.39 -3.60
C HIS A 122 19.26 -13.42 -4.54
N ASP A 123 17.98 -13.52 -4.87
CA ASP A 123 17.35 -12.51 -5.74
C ASP A 123 15.98 -12.04 -5.25
N ALA A 124 15.94 -10.74 -4.90
CA ALA A 124 14.80 -9.86 -4.63
C ALA A 124 13.47 -10.50 -4.19
N SER A 125 13.14 -10.34 -2.91
CA SER A 125 11.79 -10.58 -2.37
C SER A 125 10.73 -10.03 -3.34
N ILE A 126 9.80 -10.89 -3.77
CA ILE A 126 8.73 -10.51 -4.71
C ILE A 126 7.91 -9.35 -4.15
N ILE A 127 7.72 -9.34 -2.83
CA ILE A 127 7.02 -8.27 -2.12
C ILE A 127 7.83 -6.98 -2.14
N GLN A 128 9.15 -7.06 -1.93
CA GLN A 128 10.00 -5.89 -2.05
C GLN A 128 9.98 -5.32 -3.48
N LYS A 129 10.02 -6.19 -4.49
CA LYS A 129 9.94 -5.79 -5.89
C LYS A 129 8.59 -5.14 -6.23
N LEU A 130 7.49 -5.64 -5.68
CA LEU A 130 6.17 -5.01 -5.77
C LEU A 130 6.17 -3.60 -5.17
N VAL A 131 6.76 -3.42 -3.99
CA VAL A 131 6.83 -2.12 -3.32
C VAL A 131 7.75 -1.13 -4.05
N GLU A 132 8.79 -1.61 -4.71
CA GLU A 132 9.82 -0.79 -5.38
C GLU A 132 9.62 -0.59 -6.89
N GLN A 133 8.72 -1.34 -7.52
CA GLN A 133 8.46 -1.22 -8.96
C GLN A 133 6.97 -0.99 -9.24
N GLY A 134 6.10 -1.14 -8.24
CA GLY A 134 4.65 -1.10 -8.37
C GLY A 134 4.04 -2.37 -8.99
N PHE A 135 4.84 -3.26 -9.58
CA PHE A 135 4.36 -4.48 -10.24
C PHE A 135 5.38 -5.62 -10.23
N VAL A 136 4.88 -6.83 -10.47
CA VAL A 136 5.67 -8.00 -10.85
C VAL A 136 5.10 -8.67 -12.08
N THR A 137 5.89 -9.51 -12.71
CA THR A 137 5.46 -10.34 -13.83
C THR A 137 5.66 -11.80 -13.50
N GLY A 138 4.70 -12.64 -13.86
CA GLY A 138 4.78 -14.08 -13.65
C GLY A 138 3.64 -14.82 -14.34
N GLU A 139 3.74 -16.14 -14.38
CA GLU A 139 2.69 -17.00 -14.93
C GLU A 139 1.76 -17.49 -13.81
N LEU A 140 0.46 -17.26 -13.95
CA LEU A 140 -0.53 -17.73 -12.98
C LEU A 140 -0.76 -19.24 -13.14
N LYS A 141 -0.43 -20.01 -12.11
CA LYS A 141 -0.58 -21.47 -12.07
C LYS A 141 -1.88 -21.84 -11.37
N ALA A 142 -2.76 -22.58 -12.06
CA ALA A 142 -4.03 -23.06 -11.50
C ALA A 142 -3.87 -23.93 -10.23
N GLY A 143 -2.71 -24.57 -10.07
CA GLY A 143 -2.35 -25.37 -8.91
C GLY A 143 -0.86 -25.68 -8.88
N PHE A 144 -0.32 -25.86 -7.68
CA PHE A 144 1.06 -26.26 -7.43
C PHE A 144 1.16 -26.97 -6.07
N PRO A 145 2.13 -27.88 -5.90
CA PRO A 145 2.33 -28.57 -4.63
C PRO A 145 2.94 -27.63 -3.58
N ALA A 146 2.60 -27.84 -2.32
CA ALA A 146 3.00 -26.95 -1.22
C ALA A 146 4.52 -26.84 -1.06
N GLU A 147 5.28 -27.89 -1.38
CA GLU A 147 6.74 -27.90 -1.30
C GLU A 147 7.40 -26.98 -2.35
N LYS A 148 6.68 -26.65 -3.43
CA LYS A 148 7.15 -25.77 -4.52
C LYS A 148 6.69 -24.32 -4.38
N ILE A 149 6.18 -23.90 -3.22
CA ILE A 149 5.79 -22.50 -2.97
C ILE A 149 6.95 -21.52 -3.19
N THR A 150 8.20 -21.95 -2.99
CA THR A 150 9.39 -21.13 -3.21
C THR A 150 9.76 -20.96 -4.68
N HIS A 151 9.00 -21.52 -5.62
CA HIS A 151 9.16 -21.16 -7.03
C HIS A 151 8.51 -19.79 -7.28
N PRO A 152 9.16 -18.83 -7.97
CA PRO A 152 8.64 -17.47 -8.13
C PRO A 152 7.19 -17.39 -8.63
N ASP A 153 6.85 -18.09 -9.73
CA ASP A 153 5.49 -18.10 -10.28
C ASP A 153 4.45 -18.72 -9.32
N ASN A 154 4.85 -19.71 -8.52
CA ASN A 154 3.95 -20.33 -7.54
C ASN A 154 3.69 -19.37 -6.37
N PHE A 155 4.71 -18.63 -5.93
CA PHE A 155 4.55 -17.60 -4.91
C PHE A 155 3.68 -16.45 -5.41
N ILE A 156 3.90 -15.98 -6.64
CA ILE A 156 3.05 -14.98 -7.30
C ILE A 156 1.60 -15.47 -7.38
N SER A 157 1.39 -16.71 -7.82
CA SER A 157 0.06 -17.33 -7.87
C SER A 157 -0.58 -17.43 -6.49
N LEU A 158 0.20 -17.75 -5.45
CA LEU A 158 -0.29 -17.80 -4.07
C LEU A 158 -0.76 -16.41 -3.59
N LEU A 159 0.03 -15.36 -3.84
CA LEU A 159 -0.35 -13.99 -3.52
C LEU A 159 -1.64 -13.59 -4.27
N PHE A 160 -1.73 -13.89 -5.56
CA PHE A 160 -2.92 -13.65 -6.37
C PHE A 160 -4.17 -14.35 -5.78
N TYR A 161 -4.09 -15.65 -5.46
CA TYR A 161 -5.23 -16.38 -4.87
C TYR A 161 -5.57 -15.98 -3.43
N PHE A 162 -4.65 -15.33 -2.72
CA PHE A 162 -4.96 -14.67 -1.45
C PHE A 162 -5.60 -13.30 -1.62
N GLY A 163 -5.84 -12.85 -2.86
CA GLY A 163 -6.35 -11.52 -3.15
C GLY A 163 -5.33 -10.42 -2.86
N MET A 164 -4.03 -10.77 -2.77
CA MET A 164 -2.94 -9.81 -2.55
C MET A 164 -2.43 -9.19 -3.84
N LEU A 165 -2.70 -9.83 -4.98
CA LEU A 165 -2.37 -9.35 -6.31
C LEU A 165 -3.57 -9.42 -7.24
N THR A 166 -3.52 -8.61 -8.29
CA THR A 166 -4.51 -8.59 -9.36
C THR A 166 -3.86 -8.34 -10.71
N ILE A 167 -4.54 -8.73 -11.80
CA ILE A 167 -4.04 -8.58 -13.17
C ILE A 167 -4.14 -7.13 -13.62
N ASP A 168 -3.02 -6.60 -14.12
CA ASP A 168 -2.87 -5.26 -14.69
C ASP A 168 -2.34 -5.34 -16.14
N GLY A 169 -2.89 -6.29 -16.90
CA GLY A 169 -2.54 -6.51 -18.30
C GLY A 169 -1.22 -7.26 -18.49
N THR A 170 -0.41 -6.81 -19.44
CA THR A 170 0.80 -7.52 -19.90
C THR A 170 2.01 -6.59 -19.93
N HIS A 171 3.14 -7.06 -19.42
CA HIS A 171 4.44 -6.39 -19.53
C HIS A 171 5.43 -7.30 -20.26
N LYS A 172 5.95 -6.85 -21.41
CA LYS A 172 6.92 -7.59 -22.24
C LYS A 172 6.51 -9.05 -22.56
N GLY A 173 5.21 -9.28 -22.77
CA GLY A 173 4.67 -10.60 -23.11
C GLY A 173 4.36 -11.51 -21.92
N THR A 174 4.48 -11.01 -20.68
CA THR A 174 4.12 -11.75 -19.46
C THR A 174 3.04 -11.00 -18.69
N THR A 175 2.16 -11.74 -18.02
CA THR A 175 1.09 -11.19 -17.16
C THR A 175 1.68 -10.25 -16.12
N LYS A 176 1.20 -9.00 -16.11
CA LYS A 176 1.59 -7.95 -15.16
C LYS A 176 0.63 -8.02 -13.99
N LEU A 177 1.17 -8.04 -12.78
CA LEU A 177 0.41 -8.16 -11.54
C LEU A 177 0.78 -7.02 -10.59
N ILE A 178 -0.23 -6.40 -9.99
CA ILE A 178 -0.09 -5.26 -9.08
C ILE A 178 -0.83 -5.51 -7.76
N ILE A 179 -0.57 -4.65 -6.77
CA ILE A 179 -1.38 -4.56 -5.56
C ILE A 179 -2.72 -3.90 -5.93
N PRO A 180 -3.88 -4.55 -5.71
CA PRO A 180 -5.17 -4.06 -6.19
C PRO A 180 -5.57 -2.73 -5.56
N ASN A 181 -5.49 -2.62 -4.23
CA ASN A 181 -6.06 -1.49 -3.50
C ASN A 181 -5.35 -1.24 -2.15
N GLN A 182 -5.82 -0.24 -1.42
CA GLN A 182 -5.19 0.21 -0.18
C GLN A 182 -5.31 -0.79 0.97
N VAL A 183 -6.43 -1.52 1.06
CA VAL A 183 -6.59 -2.58 2.07
C VAL A 183 -5.48 -3.62 1.95
N VAL A 184 -5.16 -4.04 0.72
CA VAL A 184 -4.10 -5.02 0.47
C VAL A 184 -2.71 -4.41 0.66
N ARG A 185 -2.52 -3.17 0.22
CA ARG A 185 -1.26 -2.44 0.39
C ARG A 185 -0.86 -2.32 1.86
N GLU A 186 -1.79 -1.92 2.73
CA GLU A 186 -1.56 -1.89 4.18
C GLU A 186 -1.18 -3.27 4.75
N GLN A 187 -1.81 -4.34 4.28
CA GLN A 187 -1.48 -5.70 4.72
C GLN A 187 -0.06 -6.12 4.32
N LEU A 188 0.36 -5.80 3.09
CA LEU A 188 1.72 -6.09 2.61
C LEU A 188 2.78 -5.25 3.34
N TYR A 189 2.50 -3.99 3.65
CA TYR A 189 3.42 -3.18 4.45
C TYR A 189 3.52 -3.65 5.91
N ASN A 190 2.41 -4.02 6.53
CA ASN A 190 2.42 -4.64 7.86
C ASN A 190 3.28 -5.92 7.86
N TYR A 191 3.14 -6.75 6.83
CA TYR A 191 3.96 -7.93 6.62
C TYR A 191 5.47 -7.60 6.50
N LEU A 192 5.82 -6.56 5.73
CA LEU A 192 7.22 -6.13 5.58
C LEU A 192 7.80 -5.64 6.92
N LEU A 193 7.05 -4.83 7.66
CA LEU A 193 7.47 -4.36 8.98
C LEU A 193 7.65 -5.51 9.97
N ASP A 194 6.73 -6.48 9.99
CA ASP A 194 6.83 -7.66 10.85
C ASP A 194 8.03 -8.54 10.48
N THR A 195 8.41 -8.55 9.21
CA THR A 195 9.63 -9.22 8.74
C THR A 195 10.90 -8.59 9.33
N TYR A 196 10.91 -7.27 9.52
CA TYR A 196 12.02 -6.52 10.12
C TYR A 196 12.05 -6.61 11.65
N ARG A 197 10.91 -6.81 12.30
CA ARG A 197 10.70 -6.71 13.76
C ARG A 197 11.00 -7.97 14.57
N GLU A 198 11.83 -8.91 14.10
CA GLU A 198 11.87 -10.32 14.53
C GLU A 198 11.69 -10.67 16.04
N ASN A 199 11.88 -9.80 17.05
CA ASN A 199 11.50 -10.08 18.45
C ASN A 199 11.26 -8.82 19.34
N ASN A 200 10.18 -8.03 19.22
CA ASN A 200 9.58 -7.24 20.36
C ASN A 200 8.39 -6.34 19.92
N LEU A 201 7.17 -6.88 19.93
CA LEU A 201 6.01 -6.39 19.17
C LEU A 201 4.99 -5.46 19.90
N GLN A 202 5.31 -4.80 21.02
CA GLN A 202 4.27 -4.08 21.77
C GLN A 202 4.54 -2.63 22.17
N TYR A 203 5.79 -2.15 22.17
CA TYR A 203 6.11 -0.84 22.75
C TYR A 203 6.14 0.34 21.76
N GLU A 204 6.10 0.10 20.44
CA GLU A 204 6.35 1.14 19.43
C GLU A 204 5.09 1.71 18.74
N SER A 205 3.93 1.03 18.82
CA SER A 205 2.70 1.52 18.17
C SER A 205 2.13 2.78 18.83
N TYR A 206 2.33 2.94 20.14
CA TYR A 206 1.82 4.08 20.90
C TYR A 206 2.58 5.38 20.60
N GLU A 207 3.92 5.30 20.56
CA GLU A 207 4.76 6.46 20.22
C GLU A 207 4.53 6.89 18.76
N MET A 208 4.43 5.92 17.84
CA MET A 208 4.12 6.22 16.43
C MET A 208 2.75 6.91 16.27
N SER A 209 1.74 6.52 17.06
CA SER A 209 0.41 7.15 17.02
C SER A 209 0.46 8.62 17.46
N LYS A 210 1.22 8.94 18.51
CA LYS A 210 1.42 10.33 18.95
C LYS A 210 2.15 11.15 17.90
N LEU A 211 3.25 10.63 17.35
CA LEU A 211 4.02 11.31 16.31
C LEU A 211 3.15 11.54 15.06
N SER A 212 2.31 10.58 14.69
CA SER A 212 1.36 10.71 13.59
C SER A 212 0.36 11.85 13.81
N SER A 213 -0.10 12.04 15.05
CA SER A 213 -1.00 13.14 15.41
C SER A 213 -0.28 14.49 15.36
N ARG A 214 0.94 14.58 15.89
CA ARG A 214 1.73 15.82 15.87
C ARG A 214 2.14 16.21 14.45
N LEU A 215 2.40 15.22 13.59
CA LEU A 215 2.57 15.44 12.15
C LEU A 215 1.30 16.06 11.53
N ALA A 216 0.12 15.54 11.89
CA ALA A 216 -1.16 15.95 11.31
C ALA A 216 -1.69 17.31 11.75
N TYR A 217 -1.42 17.70 13.00
CA TYR A 217 -2.03 18.88 13.63
C TYR A 217 -1.01 19.93 14.11
N ASP A 218 0.27 19.59 14.27
CA ASP A 218 1.28 20.49 14.87
C ASP A 218 2.48 20.78 13.93
N ASN A 219 2.44 20.32 12.68
CA ASN A 219 3.57 20.35 11.73
C ASN A 219 4.89 19.73 12.25
N ASP A 220 4.83 18.72 13.13
CA ASP A 220 6.03 18.10 13.71
C ASP A 220 6.61 16.98 12.83
N TRP A 221 6.99 17.33 11.61
CA TRP A 221 7.59 16.39 10.66
C TRP A 221 8.97 15.90 11.10
N GLN A 222 9.75 16.74 11.80
CA GLN A 222 11.10 16.42 12.28
C GLN A 222 11.11 15.22 13.21
N SER A 223 10.24 15.23 14.23
CA SER A 223 10.16 14.12 15.19
C SER A 223 9.65 12.85 14.52
N TYR A 224 8.72 12.98 13.57
CA TYR A 224 8.14 11.85 12.85
C TYR A 224 9.18 11.14 11.95
N PHE A 225 9.88 11.88 11.08
CA PHE A 225 10.90 11.28 10.21
C PHE A 225 12.17 10.89 10.97
N GLY A 226 12.52 11.61 12.04
CA GLY A 226 13.59 11.20 12.97
C GLY A 226 13.31 9.83 13.59
N TYR A 227 12.08 9.59 14.04
CA TYR A 227 11.68 8.28 14.55
C TYR A 227 11.77 7.18 13.49
N ILE A 228 11.33 7.44 12.26
CA ILE A 228 11.46 6.49 11.15
C ILE A 228 12.93 6.17 10.87
N ALA A 229 13.81 7.18 10.87
CA ALA A 229 15.25 6.99 10.69
C ALA A 229 15.88 6.14 11.80
N ASP A 230 15.48 6.36 13.07
CA ASP A 230 15.92 5.55 14.20
C ASP A 230 15.48 4.09 14.07
N CYS A 231 14.23 3.86 13.67
CA CYS A 231 13.71 2.53 13.39
C CYS A 231 14.47 1.86 12.25
N LEU A 232 14.71 2.58 11.15
CA LEU A 232 15.48 2.09 10.01
C LEU A 232 16.88 1.65 10.48
N HIS A 233 17.59 2.50 11.23
CA HIS A 233 18.92 2.19 11.74
C HIS A 233 18.92 0.96 12.66
N ARG A 234 17.92 0.85 13.54
CA ARG A 234 17.77 -0.23 14.53
C ARG A 234 17.45 -1.59 13.88
N TYR A 235 16.59 -1.60 12.87
CA TYR A 235 16.05 -2.83 12.29
C TYR A 235 16.73 -3.28 10.99
N SER A 236 17.61 -2.45 10.41
CA SER A 236 18.37 -2.81 9.21
C SER A 236 19.35 -3.95 9.47
N SER A 237 19.08 -5.13 8.92
CA SER A 237 20.07 -6.22 8.90
C SER A 237 21.22 -5.94 7.91
N GLN A 238 22.30 -6.71 7.98
CA GLN A 238 23.39 -6.61 6.98
C GLN A 238 22.91 -6.92 5.56
N ARG A 239 21.95 -7.84 5.40
CA ARG A 239 21.34 -8.15 4.10
C ARG A 239 20.56 -6.96 3.57
N ASP A 240 19.84 -6.26 4.44
CA ASP A 240 19.06 -5.08 4.06
C ASP A 240 19.95 -3.91 3.66
N LYS A 241 21.08 -3.73 4.35
CA LYS A 241 22.11 -2.74 3.99
C LYS A 241 22.67 -2.91 2.58
N GLN A 242 22.71 -4.14 2.07
CA GLN A 242 23.17 -4.41 0.70
C GLN A 242 22.15 -3.99 -0.37
N LYS A 243 20.86 -3.93 -0.02
CA LYS A 243 19.79 -3.53 -0.95
C LYS A 243 19.73 -2.02 -1.17
N GLY A 244 20.31 -1.23 -0.26
CA GLY A 244 20.51 0.21 -0.43
C GLY A 244 19.21 1.01 -0.52
N GLU A 245 19.12 1.88 -1.54
CA GLU A 245 18.01 2.82 -1.78
C GLU A 245 16.64 2.15 -1.72
N ALA A 246 16.53 1.00 -2.37
CA ALA A 246 15.29 0.27 -2.55
C ALA A 246 14.71 -0.18 -1.19
N TYR A 247 15.59 -0.60 -0.27
CA TYR A 247 15.21 -0.90 1.11
C TYR A 247 14.80 0.35 1.91
N VAL A 248 15.56 1.45 1.79
CA VAL A 248 15.24 2.70 2.49
C VAL A 248 13.87 3.22 2.07
N HIS A 249 13.60 3.29 0.77
CA HIS A 249 12.31 3.73 0.23
C HIS A 249 11.19 2.82 0.73
N GLY A 250 11.31 1.50 0.54
CA GLY A 250 10.27 0.55 0.95
C GLY A 250 9.99 0.57 2.45
N PHE A 251 11.02 0.77 3.29
CA PHE A 251 10.87 0.90 4.73
C PHE A 251 10.11 2.17 5.13
N ILE A 252 10.47 3.32 4.55
CA ILE A 252 9.79 4.60 4.83
C ILE A 252 8.33 4.52 4.38
N LEU A 253 8.07 3.94 3.20
CA LEU A 253 6.71 3.77 2.69
C LEU A 253 5.88 2.85 3.59
N ALA A 254 6.47 1.74 4.07
CA ALA A 254 5.81 0.84 5.01
C ALA A 254 5.56 1.49 6.38
N MET A 255 6.49 2.31 6.89
CA MET A 255 6.31 3.03 8.15
C MET A 255 5.25 4.13 8.04
N THR A 256 5.24 4.87 6.93
CA THR A 256 4.24 5.92 6.69
C THR A 256 2.84 5.37 6.47
N SER A 257 2.70 4.14 5.97
CA SER A 257 1.40 3.46 5.86
C SER A 257 0.76 3.11 7.20
N GLN A 258 1.49 3.19 8.31
CA GLN A 258 0.94 3.01 9.66
C GLN A 258 0.23 4.26 10.17
N ASN A 259 0.35 5.38 9.46
CA ASN A 259 -0.23 6.64 9.87
C ASN A 259 -1.71 6.69 9.49
N ARG A 260 -2.59 6.66 10.48
CA ARG A 260 -4.06 6.69 10.29
C ARG A 260 -4.62 7.96 9.65
N PHE A 261 -3.86 9.06 9.62
CA PHE A 261 -4.32 10.36 9.12
C PHE A 261 -4.04 10.56 7.64
N TYR A 262 -3.10 9.79 7.10
CA TYR A 262 -2.64 9.92 5.72
C TYR A 262 -2.74 8.59 4.99
N ARG A 263 -3.03 8.68 3.69
CA ARG A 263 -2.80 7.59 2.76
C ARG A 263 -1.53 7.86 1.98
N PRO A 264 -0.43 7.10 2.15
CA PRO A 264 0.75 7.30 1.35
C PRO A 264 0.50 6.89 -0.11
N ILE A 265 0.90 7.75 -1.05
CA ILE A 265 0.88 7.50 -2.49
C ILE A 265 2.32 7.58 -2.98
N SER A 266 2.82 6.51 -3.60
CA SER A 266 4.13 6.53 -4.26
C SER A 266 3.98 6.92 -5.73
N GLU A 267 4.96 7.62 -6.30
CA GLU A 267 4.99 7.95 -7.74
C GLU A 267 4.85 6.69 -8.61
N GLN A 268 5.49 5.60 -8.20
CA GLN A 268 5.53 4.34 -8.95
C GLN A 268 4.15 3.70 -9.13
N ASP A 269 3.21 3.98 -8.21
CA ASP A 269 1.86 3.43 -8.23
C ASP A 269 0.95 4.13 -9.26
N THR A 270 1.28 5.36 -9.67
CA THR A 270 0.31 6.22 -10.38
C THR A 270 0.83 6.85 -11.66
N GLN A 271 2.15 6.92 -11.88
CA GLN A 271 2.79 7.66 -12.99
C GLN A 271 2.23 9.10 -13.17
N ALA A 272 1.60 9.64 -12.13
CA ALA A 272 0.77 10.84 -12.19
C ALA A 272 1.54 12.11 -11.78
N GLY A 273 2.87 12.03 -11.74
CA GLY A 273 3.74 13.16 -11.40
C GLY A 273 3.65 13.58 -9.94
N TYR A 274 3.67 12.62 -9.01
CA TYR A 274 3.83 12.89 -7.57
C TYR A 274 5.32 12.88 -7.18
N ALA A 275 5.63 13.47 -6.04
CA ALA A 275 6.91 13.23 -5.34
C ALA A 275 7.05 11.75 -4.97
N ASP A 276 8.25 11.32 -4.58
CA ASP A 276 8.52 9.93 -4.19
C ASP A 276 7.45 9.36 -3.24
N ILE A 277 7.02 10.16 -2.26
CA ILE A 277 5.88 9.86 -1.39
C ILE A 277 5.00 11.11 -1.21
N PHE A 278 3.71 11.00 -1.52
CA PHE A 278 2.69 11.97 -1.12
C PHE A 278 1.85 11.40 0.03
N LEU A 279 1.87 12.07 1.19
CA LEU A 279 0.97 11.77 2.29
C LEU A 279 -0.38 12.45 2.04
N LEU A 280 -1.25 11.76 1.31
CA LEU A 280 -2.59 12.24 0.99
C LEU A 280 -3.40 12.40 2.29
N PRO A 281 -3.89 13.60 2.62
CA PRO A 281 -4.64 13.81 3.83
C PRO A 281 -6.05 13.18 3.75
N LEU A 282 -6.46 12.48 4.81
CA LEU A 282 -7.81 11.89 4.92
C LEU A 282 -8.82 12.87 5.53
N THR A 283 -8.96 14.06 4.93
CA THR A 283 -9.80 15.17 5.43
C THR A 283 -11.28 14.82 5.52
N GLU A 284 -11.75 13.85 4.73
CA GLU A 284 -13.13 13.36 4.79
C GLU A 284 -13.45 12.66 6.13
N ILE A 285 -12.43 12.03 6.73
CA ILE A 285 -12.51 11.38 8.04
C ILE A 285 -12.10 12.36 9.15
N TYR A 286 -11.02 13.13 8.94
CA TYR A 286 -10.42 14.06 9.89
C TYR A 286 -10.53 15.51 9.40
N LYS A 287 -11.72 16.09 9.57
CA LYS A 287 -12.07 17.41 9.00
C LYS A 287 -11.26 18.58 9.57
N ASP A 288 -10.71 18.41 10.77
CA ASP A 288 -9.93 19.39 11.51
C ASP A 288 -8.42 19.26 11.30
N MET A 289 -7.97 18.34 10.44
CA MET A 289 -6.55 18.18 10.14
C MET A 289 -5.99 19.40 9.39
N GLU A 290 -4.76 19.80 9.74
CA GLU A 290 -4.18 21.07 9.30
C GLU A 290 -3.03 20.93 8.28
N HIS A 291 -2.35 19.79 8.24
CA HIS A 291 -1.11 19.64 7.46
C HIS A 291 -1.14 18.45 6.48
N SER A 292 -0.50 18.61 5.32
CA SER A 292 -0.21 17.53 4.37
C SER A 292 1.25 17.62 3.89
N TYR A 293 1.78 16.53 3.34
CA TYR A 293 3.21 16.43 3.05
C TYR A 293 3.48 15.76 1.71
N ILE A 294 4.40 16.34 0.94
CA ILE A 294 5.14 15.62 -0.09
C ILE A 294 6.56 15.39 0.41
N ILE A 295 7.09 14.20 0.16
CA ILE A 295 8.42 13.80 0.58
C ILE A 295 9.20 13.41 -0.66
N GLU A 296 10.31 14.10 -0.86
CA GLU A 296 11.30 13.75 -1.87
C GLU A 296 12.45 13.01 -1.20
N LEU A 297 12.69 11.78 -1.64
CA LEU A 297 13.68 10.87 -1.08
C LEU A 297 14.90 10.82 -2.01
N LYS A 298 16.09 10.89 -1.41
CA LYS A 298 17.34 10.61 -2.13
C LYS A 298 18.22 9.69 -1.32
N TYR A 299 19.02 8.91 -2.05
CA TYR A 299 19.94 7.95 -1.47
C TYR A 299 21.36 8.13 -1.98
N ALA A 300 22.30 8.27 -1.05
CA ALA A 300 23.73 8.19 -1.26
C ALA A 300 24.26 6.86 -0.70
N LYS A 301 25.27 6.28 -1.34
CA LYS A 301 25.95 5.11 -0.79
C LYS A 301 26.74 5.53 0.45
N GLY A 302 26.93 4.61 1.40
CA GLY A 302 27.64 4.90 2.65
C GLY A 302 29.06 5.48 2.50
N LYS A 303 29.72 5.21 1.37
CA LYS A 303 31.06 5.72 1.03
C LYS A 303 31.07 7.05 0.26
N ASP A 304 29.89 7.56 -0.12
CA ASP A 304 29.79 8.79 -0.89
C ASP A 304 30.11 9.99 -0.01
N SER A 305 30.69 11.02 -0.62
CA SER A 305 31.18 12.19 0.09
C SER A 305 30.06 13.14 0.51
N ASN A 306 30.36 14.10 1.39
CA ASN A 306 29.40 15.12 1.79
C ASN A 306 28.97 16.00 0.61
N GLU A 307 29.86 16.23 -0.38
CA GLU A 307 29.52 16.98 -1.59
C GLU A 307 28.46 16.26 -2.42
N ARG A 308 28.49 14.91 -2.48
CA ARG A 308 27.46 14.14 -3.17
C ARG A 308 26.11 14.21 -2.45
N VAL A 309 26.12 14.18 -1.12
CA VAL A 309 24.91 14.36 -0.30
C VAL A 309 24.30 15.73 -0.56
N GLU A 310 25.13 16.79 -0.60
CA GLU A 310 24.66 18.15 -0.90
C GLU A 310 24.10 18.28 -2.31
N GLN A 311 24.73 17.64 -3.30
CA GLN A 311 24.20 17.60 -4.66
C GLN A 311 22.80 16.96 -4.71
N LEU A 312 22.62 15.81 -4.06
CA LEU A 312 21.33 15.13 -3.97
C LEU A 312 20.28 15.97 -3.24
N ARG A 313 20.68 16.70 -2.19
CA ARG A 313 19.80 17.66 -1.50
C ARG A 313 19.30 18.74 -2.45
N CYS A 314 20.18 19.37 -3.22
CA CYS A 314 19.79 20.38 -4.21
C CYS A 314 18.87 19.81 -5.29
N GLU A 315 19.19 18.63 -5.84
CA GLU A 315 18.34 17.94 -6.81
C GLU A 315 16.94 17.67 -6.22
N ALA A 316 16.85 17.20 -4.98
CA ALA A 316 15.58 16.96 -4.30
C ALA A 316 14.76 18.23 -4.07
N ILE A 317 15.40 19.34 -3.70
CA ILE A 317 14.72 20.64 -3.54
C ILE A 317 14.09 21.10 -4.86
N GLU A 318 14.85 21.00 -5.96
CA GLU A 318 14.34 21.33 -7.30
C GLU A 318 13.16 20.42 -7.69
N GLN A 319 13.23 19.13 -7.38
CA GLN A 319 12.15 18.17 -7.65
C GLN A 319 10.90 18.48 -6.81
N ALA A 320 11.04 18.64 -5.50
CA ALA A 320 9.97 18.99 -4.58
C ALA A 320 9.19 20.25 -5.00
N ASN A 321 9.90 21.27 -5.50
CA ASN A 321 9.29 22.52 -5.98
C ASN A 321 8.47 22.35 -7.26
N ARG A 322 8.79 21.38 -8.11
CA ARG A 322 8.00 21.11 -9.33
C ARG A 322 6.64 20.47 -9.02
N TYR A 323 6.56 19.66 -7.97
CA TYR A 323 5.35 18.90 -7.63
C TYR A 323 4.23 19.77 -7.04
N THR A 324 4.57 20.87 -6.36
CA THR A 324 3.60 21.83 -5.82
C THR A 324 2.74 22.46 -6.92
N ALA A 325 3.25 22.53 -8.15
CA ALA A 325 2.54 23.05 -9.30
C ALA A 325 1.58 22.02 -9.94
N SER A 326 1.62 20.73 -9.56
CA SER A 326 0.73 19.73 -10.14
C SER A 326 -0.73 19.98 -9.72
N GLU A 327 -1.64 19.88 -10.69
CA GLU A 327 -3.08 19.98 -10.42
C GLU A 327 -3.56 18.83 -9.54
N THR A 328 -2.95 17.65 -9.70
CA THR A 328 -3.25 16.46 -8.92
C THR A 328 -3.03 16.67 -7.42
N VAL A 329 -1.87 17.19 -7.00
CA VAL A 329 -1.61 17.45 -5.57
C VAL A 329 -2.56 18.52 -5.04
N ARG A 330 -2.74 19.62 -5.77
CA ARG A 330 -3.61 20.73 -5.34
C ARG A 330 -5.07 20.32 -5.12
N ASN A 331 -5.59 19.41 -5.94
CA ASN A 331 -6.97 18.92 -5.79
C ASN A 331 -7.14 17.94 -4.61
N ASN A 332 -6.05 17.45 -4.02
CA ASN A 332 -6.04 16.35 -3.08
C ASN A 332 -5.61 16.76 -1.65
N ILE A 333 -5.14 17.99 -1.43
CA ILE A 333 -4.72 18.48 -0.09
C ILE A 333 -5.89 18.98 0.78
N GLY A 334 -7.08 19.17 0.20
CA GLY A 334 -8.25 19.68 0.92
C GLY A 334 -8.00 21.05 1.56
N ASN A 335 -8.27 21.17 2.86
CA ASN A 335 -8.07 22.39 3.66
C ASN A 335 -6.68 22.47 4.32
N THR A 336 -5.79 21.52 4.05
CA THR A 336 -4.49 21.45 4.73
C THR A 336 -3.44 22.36 4.10
N THR A 337 -2.43 22.73 4.89
CA THR A 337 -1.19 23.35 4.41
C THR A 337 -0.25 22.27 3.90
N LEU A 338 0.18 22.39 2.65
CA LEU A 338 1.11 21.44 2.04
C LEU A 338 2.57 21.80 2.38
N HIS A 339 3.26 20.86 3.00
CA HIS A 339 4.68 20.94 3.33
C HIS A 339 5.51 20.07 2.39
N ARG A 340 6.71 20.55 2.05
CA ARG A 340 7.63 19.88 1.11
C ARG A 340 8.87 19.45 1.87
N ILE A 341 9.01 18.15 2.11
CA ILE A 341 10.10 17.62 2.90
C ILE A 341 11.12 16.94 1.98
N VAL A 342 12.38 17.30 2.12
CA VAL A 342 13.50 16.64 1.46
C VAL A 342 14.21 15.78 2.48
N VAL A 343 14.39 14.50 2.17
CA VAL A 343 15.14 13.56 3.01
C VAL A 343 16.22 12.87 2.20
N VAL A 344 17.47 13.02 2.64
CA VAL A 344 18.63 12.36 2.02
C VAL A 344 19.22 11.36 2.99
N TYR A 345 19.25 10.09 2.59
CA TYR A 345 19.93 9.04 3.33
C TYR A 345 21.32 8.79 2.77
N ARG A 346 22.29 8.57 3.65
CA ARG A 346 23.62 8.03 3.31
C ARG A 346 23.76 6.65 3.93
N GLY A 347 23.60 5.61 3.12
CA GLY A 347 23.39 4.26 3.66
C GLY A 347 22.11 4.22 4.50
N MET A 348 22.21 3.92 5.79
CA MET A 348 21.07 3.87 6.72
C MET A 348 21.01 5.07 7.67
N GLU A 349 21.85 6.09 7.45
CA GLU A 349 21.84 7.32 8.24
C GLU A 349 21.09 8.40 7.47
N MET A 350 20.12 9.03 8.12
CA MET A 350 19.45 10.21 7.59
C MET A 350 20.40 11.41 7.69
N ALA A 351 21.01 11.78 6.57
CA ALA A 351 22.01 12.85 6.50
C ALA A 351 21.38 14.23 6.39
N VAL A 352 20.23 14.33 5.73
CA VAL A 352 19.45 15.57 5.55
C VAL A 352 17.98 15.24 5.78
N CYS A 353 17.29 16.11 6.53
CA CYS A 353 15.83 16.11 6.66
C CYS A 353 15.40 17.57 6.88
N GLU A 354 14.84 18.19 5.86
CA GLU A 354 14.47 19.61 5.90
C GLU A 354 13.20 19.91 5.13
N GLU A 355 12.54 21.00 5.52
CA GLU A 355 11.42 21.55 4.79
C GLU A 355 11.91 22.58 3.77
N VAL A 356 11.43 22.48 2.53
CA VAL A 356 11.74 23.44 1.46
C VAL A 356 10.92 24.70 1.68
N THR A 357 11.60 25.79 2.04
CA THR A 357 11.02 27.13 2.09
C THR A 357 11.17 27.84 0.74
N ASP A 358 10.20 28.69 0.38
CA ASP A 358 10.24 29.51 -0.84
C ASP A 358 11.32 30.60 -0.82
#